data_AF-A0A7U9SDG0-F1
#
_entry.id   AF-A0A7U9SDG0-F1
#
_cell.length_a   1.000
_cell.length_b   1.000
_cell.length_c   1.000
_cell.angle_alpha   90.00
_cell.angle_beta   90.00
_cell.angle_gamma   90.00
#
_symmetry.space_group_name_H-M   'P 1'
#
loop_
_entity.id
_entity.type
_entity.pdbx_description
1 polymer ?
#
loop_
_entity_poly.entity_id
_entity_poly.type
_entity_poly.pdbx_seq_one_letter_code
_entity_poly.pdbx_strand_id
1 'polypeptide(L)'
;MQDGWGRSTVKALSEYILTQEPGIRGYSPQNIWRMKQFFETYCDKPELGTLLRENTWSNNLHIMSKTKSDAERLFYLKLASREKYKAKELERQIDSGYYESLMLSDGKAPSAISQAAPANIIRDMYMLEFLDLPEPYREYDLKRPF
;
A
#
# COMPACT_ATOMS: atom_id res chain seq x y z
N MET A 1 14.06 -4.27 -23.23
CA MET A 1 14.90 -5.49 -23.25
C MET A 1 13.96 -6.67 -23.44
N GLN A 2 14.36 -7.67 -24.22
CA GLN A 2 13.56 -8.88 -24.45
C GLN A 2 13.95 -9.86 -23.34
N ASP A 3 13.38 -9.62 -22.15
CA ASP A 3 13.84 -10.22 -20.91
C ASP A 3 13.52 -11.72 -20.90
N GLY A 4 14.53 -12.56 -20.67
CA GLY A 4 14.44 -14.02 -20.65
C GLY A 4 13.48 -14.62 -19.61
N TRP A 5 12.62 -13.82 -18.98
CA TRP A 5 11.64 -14.19 -17.95
C TRP A 5 10.27 -14.59 -18.54
N GLY A 6 10.25 -15.38 -19.60
CA GLY A 6 9.00 -15.95 -20.13
C GLY A 6 8.31 -16.90 -19.14
N ARG A 7 7.03 -17.23 -19.38
CA ARG A 7 6.28 -18.23 -18.58
C ARG A 7 7.02 -19.57 -18.48
N SER A 8 7.69 -19.98 -19.56
CA SER A 8 8.52 -21.18 -19.61
C SER A 8 9.72 -21.09 -18.67
N THR A 9 10.41 -19.94 -18.63
CA THR A 9 11.56 -19.70 -17.74
C THR A 9 11.15 -19.72 -16.28
N VAL A 10 10.04 -19.07 -15.92
CA VAL A 10 9.55 -19.06 -14.53
C VAL A 10 9.13 -20.44 -14.06
N LYS A 11 8.52 -21.22 -14.96
CA LYS A 11 8.20 -22.62 -14.68
C LYS A 11 9.46 -23.45 -14.45
N ALA A 12 10.45 -23.36 -15.35
CA ALA A 12 11.70 -24.09 -15.22
C ALA A 12 12.48 -23.71 -13.95
N LEU A 13 12.51 -22.43 -13.58
CA LEU A 13 13.14 -21.97 -12.35
C LEU A 13 12.43 -22.51 -11.10
N SER A 14 11.10 -22.49 -11.08
CA SER A 14 10.31 -23.08 -10.00
C SER A 14 10.60 -24.58 -9.83
N GLU A 15 10.59 -25.33 -10.93
CA GLU A 15 10.89 -26.77 -10.94
C GLU A 15 12.32 -27.05 -10.46
N TYR A 16 13.29 -26.26 -10.93
CA TYR A 16 14.68 -26.37 -10.50
C TYR A 16 14.83 -26.17 -8.98
N ILE A 17 14.28 -25.07 -8.43
CA ILE A 17 14.38 -24.77 -7.00
C ILE A 17 13.73 -25.86 -6.15
N LEU A 18 12.53 -26.30 -6.52
CA LEU A 18 11.80 -27.34 -5.78
C LEU A 18 12.45 -28.72 -5.85
N THR A 19 13.25 -28.97 -6.90
CA THR A 19 14.03 -30.22 -7.05
C THR A 19 15.29 -30.18 -6.18
N GLN A 20 16.00 -29.04 -6.13
CA GLN A 20 17.22 -28.91 -5.34
C GLN A 20 16.95 -28.84 -3.83
N GLU A 21 15.83 -28.25 -3.42
CA GLU A 21 15.48 -28.07 -2.01
C GLU A 21 14.08 -28.65 -1.69
N PRO A 22 13.96 -29.99 -1.57
CA PRO A 22 12.68 -30.63 -1.26
C PRO A 22 12.07 -30.12 0.06
N GLY A 23 10.82 -29.64 -0.02
CA GLY A 23 10.09 -29.14 1.15
C GLY A 23 10.14 -27.62 1.33
N ILE A 24 10.95 -26.89 0.55
CA ILE A 24 10.91 -25.43 0.52
C ILE A 24 9.54 -24.94 0.02
N ARG A 25 9.00 -23.91 0.67
CA ARG A 25 7.68 -23.34 0.35
C ARG A 25 7.84 -21.96 -0.27
N GLY A 26 6.82 -21.53 -1.02
CA GLY A 26 6.79 -20.18 -1.61
C GLY A 26 7.52 -20.03 -2.94
N TYR A 27 7.96 -21.12 -3.58
CA TYR A 27 8.63 -21.08 -4.89
C TYR A 27 7.78 -21.68 -6.01
N SER A 28 6.46 -21.60 -5.91
CA SER A 28 5.58 -21.95 -7.04
C SER A 28 5.78 -20.98 -8.21
N PRO A 29 5.48 -21.37 -9.46
CA PRO A 29 5.65 -20.49 -10.62
C PRO A 29 4.91 -19.16 -10.45
N GLN A 30 3.71 -19.19 -9.87
CA GLN A 30 2.92 -18.01 -9.58
C GLN A 30 3.56 -17.11 -8.52
N ASN A 31 4.19 -17.67 -7.49
CA ASN A 31 4.83 -16.85 -6.47
C ASN A 31 6.14 -16.24 -6.98
N ILE A 32 6.91 -16.95 -7.80
CA ILE A 32 8.08 -16.39 -8.49
C ILE A 32 7.66 -15.26 -9.43
N TRP A 33 6.56 -15.43 -10.16
CA TRP A 33 6.00 -14.36 -10.98
C TRP A 33 5.64 -13.12 -10.15
N ARG A 34 5.00 -13.32 -8.99
CA ARG A 34 4.67 -12.24 -8.06
C ARG A 34 5.91 -11.57 -7.47
N MET A 35 6.96 -12.33 -7.15
CA MET A 35 8.25 -11.76 -6.71
C MET A 35 8.88 -10.88 -7.78
N LYS A 36 8.84 -11.31 -9.05
CA LYS A 36 9.28 -10.49 -10.18
C LYS A 36 8.46 -9.21 -10.31
N GLN A 37 7.13 -9.33 -10.33
CA GLN A 37 6.24 -8.16 -10.42
C GLN A 37 6.47 -7.19 -9.26
N PHE A 38 6.70 -7.71 -8.06
CA PHE A 38 7.01 -6.90 -6.89
C PHE A 38 8.31 -6.12 -7.09
N PHE A 39 9.38 -6.78 -7.53
CA PHE A 39 10.62 -6.10 -7.85
C PHE A 39 10.41 -5.01 -8.91
N GLU A 40 9.79 -5.34 -10.06
CA GLU A 40 9.56 -4.38 -11.15
C GLU A 40 8.65 -3.21 -10.75
N THR A 41 7.72 -3.43 -9.83
CA THR A 41 6.84 -2.36 -9.34
C THR A 41 7.62 -1.34 -8.51
N TYR A 42 8.56 -1.80 -7.69
CA TYR A 42 9.15 -0.98 -6.63
C TYR A 42 10.65 -0.66 -6.80
N CYS A 43 11.36 -1.29 -7.74
CA CYS A 43 12.83 -1.18 -7.86
C CYS A 43 13.31 0.28 -8.01
N ASP A 44 12.56 1.10 -8.75
CA ASP A 44 12.89 2.49 -9.03
C ASP A 44 12.15 3.49 -8.11
N LYS A 45 11.56 3.00 -7.00
CA LYS A 45 10.71 3.78 -6.07
C LYS A 45 11.21 3.65 -4.63
N PRO A 46 12.40 4.23 -4.31
CA PRO A 46 13.02 4.09 -2.99
C PRO A 46 12.13 4.59 -1.85
N GLU A 47 11.28 5.59 -2.08
CA GLU A 47 10.31 6.14 -1.14
C GLU A 47 9.28 5.11 -0.68
N LEU A 48 8.88 4.18 -1.55
CA LEU A 48 8.00 3.07 -1.19
C LEU A 48 8.77 1.94 -0.51
N GLY A 49 10.02 1.73 -0.92
CA GLY A 49 10.88 0.62 -0.47
C GLY A 49 11.00 0.49 1.05
N THR A 50 11.03 1.60 1.79
CA THR A 50 11.07 1.57 3.26
C THR A 50 9.79 1.00 3.85
N LEU A 51 8.63 1.41 3.34
CA LEU A 51 7.31 0.98 3.82
C LEU A 51 6.98 -0.47 3.45
N LEU A 52 7.58 -1.01 2.39
CA LEU A 52 7.39 -2.42 2.00
C LEU A 52 7.83 -3.36 3.13
N ARG A 53 8.90 -3.01 3.85
CA ARG A 53 9.45 -3.82 4.96
C ARG A 53 8.59 -3.78 6.22
N GLU A 54 7.75 -2.77 6.36
CA GLU A 54 6.81 -2.63 7.47
C GLU A 54 5.52 -3.42 7.25
N ASN A 55 5.33 -3.95 6.04
CA ASN A 55 4.14 -4.65 5.60
C ASN A 55 4.41 -6.14 5.35
N THR A 56 3.37 -6.96 5.52
CA THR A 56 3.47 -8.39 5.21
C THR A 56 3.55 -8.62 3.69
N TRP A 57 4.12 -9.76 3.27
CA TRP A 57 4.15 -10.14 1.85
C TRP A 57 2.75 -10.12 1.22
N SER A 58 1.74 -10.65 1.90
CA SER A 58 0.36 -10.65 1.41
C SER A 58 -0.21 -9.24 1.26
N ASN A 59 0.04 -8.33 2.21
CA ASN A 59 -0.41 -6.94 2.11
C ASN A 59 0.25 -6.25 0.91
N ASN A 60 1.57 -6.39 0.78
CA ASN A 60 2.33 -5.88 -0.35
C ASN A 60 1.80 -6.38 -1.70
N LEU A 61 1.41 -7.66 -1.77
CA LEU A 61 0.80 -8.23 -2.97
C LEU A 61 -0.59 -7.66 -3.27
N HIS A 62 -1.45 -7.50 -2.26
CA HIS A 62 -2.76 -6.87 -2.46
C HIS A 62 -2.61 -5.44 -2.97
N ILE A 63 -1.75 -4.65 -2.33
CA ILE A 63 -1.46 -3.27 -2.74
C ILE A 63 -0.95 -3.24 -4.18
N MET A 64 0.11 -4.00 -4.48
CA MET A 64 0.69 -4.03 -5.82
C MET A 64 -0.33 -4.42 -6.90
N SER A 65 -1.18 -5.41 -6.63
CA SER A 65 -2.09 -5.99 -7.62
C SER A 65 -3.40 -5.22 -7.80
N LYS A 66 -3.86 -4.47 -6.80
CA LYS A 66 -5.18 -3.82 -6.80
C LYS A 66 -5.12 -2.30 -6.96
N THR A 67 -3.96 -1.68 -6.77
CA THR A 67 -3.79 -0.22 -6.88
C THR A 67 -3.20 0.17 -8.23
N LYS A 68 -3.55 1.36 -8.72
CA LYS A 68 -3.20 1.83 -10.07
C LYS A 68 -2.03 2.81 -10.06
N SER A 69 -1.97 3.67 -9.04
CA SER A 69 -0.99 4.76 -8.94
C SER A 69 -0.04 4.58 -7.76
N ASP A 70 1.13 5.21 -7.82
CA ASP A 70 2.08 5.19 -6.71
C ASP A 70 1.58 5.95 -5.48
N ALA A 71 0.79 7.00 -5.69
CA ALA A 71 0.07 7.70 -4.63
C ALA A 71 -0.89 6.74 -3.89
N GLU A 72 -1.69 5.98 -4.62
CA GLU A 72 -2.58 5.00 -4.00
C GLU A 72 -1.79 3.88 -3.27
N ARG A 73 -0.68 3.42 -3.86
CA ARG A 73 0.23 2.44 -3.21
C ARG A 73 0.77 2.97 -1.89
N LEU A 74 1.34 4.17 -1.90
CA LEU A 74 1.89 4.83 -0.73
C LEU A 74 0.84 4.98 0.38
N PHE A 75 -0.39 5.35 0.02
CA PHE A 75 -1.51 5.48 0.95
C PHE A 75 -1.81 4.16 1.66
N TYR A 76 -2.03 3.09 0.89
CA TYR A 76 -2.35 1.79 1.49
C TYR A 76 -1.16 1.15 2.22
N LEU A 77 0.09 1.42 1.80
CA LEU A 77 1.29 0.97 2.52
C LEU A 77 1.40 1.61 3.90
N LYS A 78 1.18 2.93 4.00
CA LYS A 78 1.15 3.64 5.28
C LYS A 78 -0.02 3.19 6.15
N LEU A 79 -1.22 3.11 5.57
CA LEU A 79 -2.43 2.70 6.29
C LEU A 79 -2.30 1.29 6.86
N ALA A 80 -1.81 0.33 6.06
CA ALA A 80 -1.63 -1.04 6.51
C ALA A 80 -0.54 -1.19 7.58
N SER A 81 0.57 -0.44 7.46
CA SER A 81 1.63 -0.43 8.48
C SER A 81 1.14 0.15 9.81
N ARG A 82 0.37 1.25 9.76
CA ARG A 82 -0.15 1.93 10.94
C ARG A 82 -1.24 1.15 11.66
N GLU A 83 -2.27 0.72 10.94
CA GLU A 83 -3.44 0.03 11.51
C GLU A 83 -3.18 -1.47 11.73
N LYS A 84 -2.00 -1.98 11.34
CA LYS A 84 -1.60 -3.39 11.45
C LYS A 84 -2.60 -4.34 10.81
N TYR A 85 -3.14 -3.96 9.64
CA TYR A 85 -4.17 -4.74 8.95
C TYR A 85 -3.68 -6.14 8.58
N LYS A 86 -4.56 -7.12 8.79
CA LYS A 86 -4.44 -8.43 8.17
C LYS A 86 -4.77 -8.31 6.68
N ALA A 87 -4.23 -9.23 5.87
CA ALA A 87 -4.40 -9.22 4.41
C ALA A 87 -5.85 -9.08 3.94
N LYS A 88 -6.79 -9.81 4.54
CA LYS A 88 -8.23 -9.71 4.21
C LYS A 88 -8.86 -8.37 4.57
N GLU A 89 -8.41 -7.74 5.66
CA GLU A 89 -8.93 -6.44 6.08
C GLU A 89 -8.45 -5.36 5.11
N LEU A 90 -7.16 -5.37 4.77
CA LEU A 90 -6.59 -4.47 3.78
C LEU A 90 -7.23 -4.65 2.39
N GLU A 91 -7.39 -5.90 1.95
CA GLU A 91 -8.06 -6.20 0.67
C GLU A 91 -9.46 -5.57 0.62
N ARG A 92 -10.25 -5.70 1.69
CA ARG A 92 -11.58 -5.09 1.78
C ARG A 92 -11.54 -3.55 1.69
N GLN A 93 -10.54 -2.90 2.28
CA GLN A 93 -10.38 -1.44 2.21
C GLN A 93 -9.97 -0.96 0.81
N ILE A 94 -9.16 -1.75 0.10
CA ILE A 94 -8.81 -1.45 -1.30
C ILE A 94 -10.05 -1.64 -2.18
N ASP A 95 -10.74 -2.78 -2.03
CA ASP A 95 -11.91 -3.11 -2.85
C ASP A 95 -13.11 -2.16 -2.63
N SER A 96 -13.18 -1.50 -1.47
CA SER A 96 -14.20 -0.46 -1.23
C SER A 96 -13.90 0.89 -1.90
N GLY A 97 -12.75 1.05 -2.55
CA GLY A 97 -12.32 2.33 -3.12
C GLY A 97 -12.13 3.40 -2.04
N TYR A 98 -11.56 3.01 -0.89
CA TYR A 98 -11.41 3.90 0.26
C TYR A 98 -10.51 5.10 -0.07
N TYR A 99 -9.44 4.88 -0.85
CA TYR A 99 -8.58 5.94 -1.34
C TYR A 99 -9.34 6.94 -2.23
N GLU A 100 -10.05 6.47 -3.25
CA GLU A 100 -10.81 7.33 -4.16
C GLU A 100 -11.92 8.09 -3.43
N SER A 101 -12.62 7.41 -2.53
CA SER A 101 -13.66 8.03 -1.71
C SER A 101 -13.08 9.17 -0.85
N LEU A 102 -11.90 8.97 -0.26
CA LEU A 102 -11.21 10.00 0.51
C LEU A 102 -10.78 11.19 -0.37
N MET A 103 -10.27 10.92 -1.58
CA MET A 103 -9.84 11.95 -2.54
C MET A 103 -11.00 12.75 -3.14
N LEU A 104 -12.15 12.10 -3.38
CA LEU A 104 -13.38 12.75 -3.89
C LEU A 104 -14.15 13.46 -2.79
N SER A 105 -13.99 13.03 -1.54
CA SER A 105 -14.61 13.70 -0.40
C SER A 105 -13.83 14.96 -0.06
N ASP A 106 -14.28 16.10 -0.57
CA ASP A 106 -13.94 17.42 -0.03
C ASP A 106 -14.53 17.59 1.40
N GLY A 107 -14.05 16.80 2.37
CA GLY A 107 -14.32 16.98 3.80
C GLY A 107 -15.47 16.17 4.40
N LYS A 108 -15.92 15.09 3.76
CA LYS A 108 -16.89 14.15 4.37
C LYS A 108 -16.40 12.71 4.23
N ALA A 109 -15.69 12.24 5.25
CA ALA A 109 -15.21 10.86 5.28
C ALA A 109 -16.36 9.85 5.11
N PRO A 110 -16.12 8.70 4.43
CA PRO A 110 -17.10 7.63 4.34
C PRO A 110 -17.45 7.12 5.74
N SER A 111 -18.75 6.96 6.00
CA SER A 111 -19.37 6.70 7.31
C SER A 111 -19.06 5.32 7.94
N ALA A 112 -17.90 4.73 7.65
CA ALA A 112 -17.51 3.40 8.13
C ALA A 112 -16.42 3.42 9.22
N ILE A 113 -15.97 4.60 9.67
CA ILE A 113 -14.98 4.70 10.75
C ILE A 113 -15.69 5.12 12.05
N SER A 114 -15.62 4.21 13.00
CA SER A 114 -16.23 4.26 14.33
C SER A 114 -15.76 5.45 15.19
N GLN A 115 -16.56 5.71 16.23
CA GLN A 115 -16.67 6.89 17.10
C GLN A 115 -15.45 7.25 17.98
N ALA A 116 -14.20 7.00 17.57
CA ALA A 116 -13.03 7.25 18.44
C ALA A 116 -12.15 8.47 18.05
N ALA A 117 -12.36 9.07 16.88
CA ALA A 117 -11.80 10.37 16.52
C ALA A 117 -12.62 10.95 15.36
N PRO A 118 -12.88 12.26 15.29
CA PRO A 118 -13.57 12.86 14.15
C PRO A 118 -12.77 12.54 12.88
N ALA A 119 -13.44 11.99 11.87
CA ALA A 119 -12.81 11.51 10.64
C ALA A 119 -11.99 12.59 9.90
N ASN A 120 -12.22 13.87 10.22
CA ASN A 120 -11.41 15.00 9.78
C ASN A 120 -9.97 14.97 10.34
N ILE A 121 -9.73 14.51 11.57
CA ILE A 121 -8.37 14.40 12.15
C ILE A 121 -7.57 13.28 11.48
N ILE A 122 -8.25 12.20 11.12
CA ILE A 122 -7.67 11.09 10.36
C ILE A 122 -7.30 11.61 8.96
N ARG A 123 -8.23 12.28 8.28
CA ARG A 123 -7.96 12.95 7.00
C ARG A 123 -6.78 13.90 7.11
N ASP A 124 -6.77 14.80 8.10
CA ASP A 124 -5.71 15.80 8.27
C ASP A 124 -4.36 15.12 8.56
N MET A 125 -4.28 14.12 9.44
CA MET A 125 -3.02 13.36 9.62
C MET A 125 -2.56 12.70 8.32
N TYR A 126 -3.47 12.08 7.56
CA TYR A 126 -3.12 11.36 6.34
C TYR A 126 -2.87 12.30 5.16
N MET A 127 -3.56 13.45 5.03
CA MET A 127 -3.33 14.48 4.01
C MET A 127 -2.06 15.28 4.29
N LEU A 128 -1.80 15.66 5.55
CA LEU A 128 -0.60 16.39 5.95
C LEU A 128 0.67 15.56 5.69
N GLU A 129 0.62 14.25 5.96
CA GLU A 129 1.73 13.34 5.62
C GLU A 129 1.82 12.96 4.13
N PHE A 130 0.80 13.26 3.31
CA PHE A 130 0.78 12.91 1.89
C PHE A 130 1.17 14.03 0.95
N LEU A 131 0.85 15.27 1.33
CA LEU A 131 0.93 16.40 0.43
C LEU A 131 2.20 17.24 0.56
N ASP A 132 3.06 16.97 1.57
CA ASP A 132 4.24 17.79 1.89
C ASP A 132 3.91 19.31 1.90
N LEU A 133 2.64 19.62 2.20
CA LEU A 133 2.14 20.99 2.24
C LEU A 133 2.59 21.58 3.58
N PRO A 134 3.10 22.82 3.58
CA PRO A 134 3.44 23.49 4.83
C PRO A 134 2.21 23.48 5.73
N GLU A 135 2.40 23.13 7.00
CA GLU A 135 1.33 22.98 7.99
C GLU A 135 0.28 24.10 7.82
N PRO A 136 -1.02 23.76 7.70
CA PRO A 136 -2.04 24.78 7.70
C PRO A 136 -1.96 25.48 9.04
N TYR A 137 -1.61 26.76 8.96
CA TYR A 137 -1.58 27.72 10.05
C TYR A 137 -2.77 27.46 10.97
N ARG A 138 -2.51 26.90 12.15
CA ARG A 138 -3.53 26.78 13.19
C ARG A 138 -3.98 28.19 13.50
N GLU A 139 -5.23 28.51 13.19
CA GLU A 139 -5.92 29.70 13.67
C GLU A 139 -5.90 29.70 15.21
N TYR A 140 -4.87 30.30 15.78
CA TYR A 140 -4.77 30.58 17.21
C TYR A 140 -4.51 32.07 17.45
N ASP A 141 -5.08 32.93 16.60
CA ASP A 141 -4.98 34.38 16.75
C ASP A 141 -6.32 35.12 16.55
N LEU A 142 -7.43 34.47 16.87
CA LEU A 142 -8.72 35.14 17.06
C LEU A 142 -9.12 35.19 18.53
N LYS A 143 -8.21 35.64 19.41
CA LYS A 143 -8.58 36.28 20.68
C LYS A 143 -7.54 37.32 21.11
N ARG A 144 -7.73 38.55 20.63
CA ARG A 144 -7.54 39.72 21.49
C ARG A 144 -8.81 40.58 21.44
N PRO A 145 -9.55 40.74 22.55
CA PRO A 145 -10.55 41.79 22.63
C PRO A 145 -9.84 43.15 22.59
N PHE A 146 -10.58 44.13 22.08
CA PHE A 146 -10.24 45.54 22.01
C PHE A 146 -9.72 46.11 23.33
#